data_AF-A0A3C1QSP7-F1
#
_entry.id   AF-A0A3C1QSP7-F1
#
_cell.length_a   1.000
_cell.length_b   1.000
_cell.length_c   1.000
_cell.angle_alpha   90.00
_cell.angle_beta   90.00
_cell.angle_gamma   90.00
#
_symmetry.space_group_name_H-M   'P 1'
#
loop_
_entity.id
_entity.type
_entity.pdbx_description
1 polymer ?
#
loop_
_entity_poly.entity_id
_entity_poly.type
_entity_poly.pdbx_seq_one_letter_code
_entity_poly.pdbx_strand_id
1 'polypeptide(L)'
;MLLRRTPRSRRSVRRAVDVSPCRQAIGSRLAKRALVLRTSKSRPEPLAGQSPGGYDLTFARSFERTTCIVRSFEGRNMGISRRGFTLVELLVVIAIIGVLVALLLPAVQMAREAARRTQCANNLRQLGIALHLFHDTNDLFPASGWTQVGPGNPAGKFVGWRPLILPFIEQQNVRDLYDFSNNWWEGTNPAVAAIPIPIFRCPSALRGGEVTTAIAKSPRPAMTFANPVAPTDYEALMGVQPSSINPHLANSPYDAGNRFSVMYRNSTTTFGGITDGTSNTVMVVECSSRPLVMRHRSIASNLSNDQGICWADSEGPFSLDGARADGSSEGCGPAGGCTFAMNRRNDNEPFSMHPAGANFLYADGHVAFLQAGISLETMAALATARAGEPVTAP
;
A
#
# COMPACT_ATOMS: atom_id res chain seq x y z
N MET A 1 68.34 3.45 -1.86
CA MET A 1 68.76 2.26 -2.61
C MET A 1 67.48 1.63 -3.18
N LEU A 2 66.91 2.18 -4.27
CA LEU A 2 67.14 1.81 -5.67
C LEU A 2 67.15 0.29 -5.90
N LEU A 3 66.09 -0.23 -6.53
CA LEU A 3 66.21 -0.97 -7.79
C LEU A 3 64.83 -1.22 -8.44
N ARG A 4 64.64 -0.59 -9.60
CA ARG A 4 63.65 -0.92 -10.63
C ARG A 4 64.06 -2.22 -11.33
N ARG A 5 63.09 -3.02 -11.82
CA ARG A 5 63.16 -3.75 -13.12
C ARG A 5 61.78 -4.34 -13.50
N THR A 6 61.15 -3.64 -14.45
CA THR A 6 60.42 -4.03 -15.68
C THR A 6 59.93 -5.48 -15.96
N PRO A 7 58.94 -5.63 -16.89
CA PRO A 7 57.83 -6.57 -16.81
C PRO A 7 58.01 -7.85 -17.63
N ARG A 8 57.22 -8.90 -17.33
CA ARG A 8 57.08 -10.09 -18.17
C ARG A 8 55.65 -10.30 -18.62
N SER A 9 55.47 -10.24 -19.94
CA SER A 9 54.31 -10.69 -20.67
C SER A 9 54.11 -12.20 -20.51
N ARG A 10 52.89 -12.61 -20.21
CA ARG A 10 52.45 -14.00 -20.42
C ARG A 10 51.13 -14.01 -21.18
N ARG A 11 51.23 -14.60 -22.37
CA ARG A 11 50.16 -14.89 -23.33
C ARG A 11 49.04 -15.64 -22.64
N SER A 12 47.81 -15.17 -22.82
CA SER A 12 46.59 -15.90 -22.48
C SER A 12 46.36 -17.01 -23.50
N VAL A 13 46.37 -18.25 -23.02
CA VAL A 13 45.93 -19.42 -23.78
C VAL A 13 44.41 -19.46 -23.70
N ARG A 14 43.73 -18.98 -24.75
CA ARG A 14 42.29 -19.19 -24.93
C ARG A 14 42.06 -20.65 -25.33
N ARG A 15 41.50 -21.45 -24.41
CA ARG A 15 40.80 -22.69 -24.78
C ARG A 15 39.41 -22.30 -25.29
N ALA A 16 39.16 -22.57 -26.56
CA ALA A 16 37.86 -22.49 -27.18
C ALA A 16 36.97 -23.62 -26.63
N VAL A 17 35.82 -23.23 -26.08
CA VAL A 17 34.68 -24.13 -25.90
C VAL A 17 33.66 -23.73 -26.96
N ASP A 18 33.32 -24.73 -27.74
CA ASP A 18 32.45 -24.75 -28.90
C ASP A 18 30.99 -24.72 -28.46
N VAL A 19 30.20 -23.75 -28.96
CA VAL A 19 28.75 -23.93 -29.19
C VAL A 19 28.34 -23.04 -30.36
N SER A 20 28.32 -23.62 -31.56
CA SER A 20 27.67 -23.06 -32.74
C SER A 20 26.14 -23.12 -32.61
N PRO A 21 25.38 -22.04 -32.86
CA PRO A 21 23.92 -22.13 -32.97
C PRO A 21 23.51 -22.53 -34.39
N CYS A 22 22.85 -23.68 -34.47
CA CYS A 22 22.19 -24.22 -35.65
C CYS A 22 21.07 -23.27 -36.11
N ARG A 23 21.22 -22.73 -37.33
CA ARG A 23 20.18 -22.01 -38.07
C ARG A 23 19.12 -23.01 -38.53
N GLN A 24 17.85 -22.81 -38.16
CA GLN A 24 16.72 -22.97 -39.09
C GLN A 24 15.43 -22.33 -38.55
N ALA A 25 14.96 -21.37 -39.35
CA ALA A 25 13.58 -20.98 -39.65
C ALA A 25 12.46 -21.23 -38.62
N ILE A 26 11.82 -20.14 -38.18
CA ILE A 26 10.36 -19.95 -38.20
C ILE A 26 10.12 -18.43 -38.29
N GLY A 27 9.42 -18.00 -39.35
CA GLY A 27 9.05 -16.62 -39.56
C GLY A 27 7.79 -16.25 -38.77
N SER A 28 7.90 -15.25 -37.90
CA SER A 28 6.78 -14.57 -37.27
C SER A 28 6.49 -13.26 -38.02
N ARG A 29 5.39 -13.20 -38.78
CA ARG A 29 4.84 -11.94 -39.31
C ARG A 29 4.00 -11.27 -38.22
N LEU A 30 4.55 -10.22 -37.60
CA LEU A 30 3.81 -9.19 -36.87
C LEU A 30 4.35 -7.83 -37.33
N ALA A 31 3.69 -7.24 -38.32
CA ALA A 31 3.89 -5.85 -38.71
C ALA A 31 2.56 -5.12 -38.42
N LYS A 32 2.53 -4.32 -37.34
CA LYS A 32 2.68 -2.86 -37.39
C LYS A 32 1.75 -2.21 -38.43
N ARG A 33 0.55 -1.83 -37.99
CA ARG A 33 -0.27 -0.81 -38.66
C ARG A 33 0.27 0.56 -38.25
N ALA A 34 0.98 1.21 -39.15
CA ALA A 34 1.25 2.63 -39.10
C ALA A 34 0.26 3.36 -40.04
N LEU A 35 -0.39 4.35 -39.45
CA LEU A 35 -1.35 5.27 -40.03
C LEU A 35 -0.63 6.26 -40.95
N VAL A 36 -1.05 6.39 -42.21
CA VAL A 36 -0.64 7.49 -43.09
C VAL A 36 -1.90 8.14 -43.66
N LEU A 37 -2.06 9.42 -43.32
CA LEU A 37 -3.04 10.37 -43.82
C LEU A 37 -2.76 10.73 -45.28
N ARG A 38 -3.80 10.85 -46.11
CA ARG A 38 -3.81 11.79 -47.25
C ARG A 38 -5.24 12.25 -47.60
N THR A 39 -5.48 13.51 -47.25
CA THR A 39 -6.25 14.57 -47.92
C THR A 39 -7.11 14.24 -49.16
N SER A 40 -8.38 14.65 -49.13
CA SER A 40 -8.94 15.57 -50.15
C SER A 40 -10.27 16.24 -49.71
N LYS A 41 -10.18 17.56 -49.68
CA LYS A 41 -11.16 18.66 -49.71
C LYS A 41 -12.48 18.40 -50.47
N SER A 42 -13.64 18.73 -49.85
CA SER A 42 -14.71 19.60 -50.40
C SER A 42 -15.94 19.70 -49.46
N ARG A 43 -16.31 20.93 -49.08
CA ARG A 43 -17.64 21.37 -48.55
C ARG A 43 -18.67 21.43 -49.72
N PRO A 44 -20.02 21.48 -49.53
CA PRO A 44 -20.72 22.31 -48.53
C PRO A 44 -22.01 21.74 -47.86
N GLU A 45 -22.48 22.49 -46.86
CA GLU A 45 -23.83 22.58 -46.25
C GLU A 45 -25.00 22.68 -47.29
N PRO A 46 -26.33 22.69 -46.95
CA PRO A 46 -27.00 22.86 -45.62
C PRO A 46 -28.33 22.04 -45.41
N LEU A 47 -29.02 22.36 -44.30
CA LEU A 47 -30.47 22.42 -44.06
C LEU A 47 -31.21 21.30 -43.31
N ALA A 48 -31.94 21.80 -42.31
CA ALA A 48 -32.95 21.17 -41.48
C ALA A 48 -34.21 20.77 -42.28
N GLY A 49 -34.86 19.69 -41.84
CA GLY A 49 -36.15 19.25 -42.35
C GLY A 49 -36.73 18.12 -41.51
N GLN A 50 -37.95 18.33 -41.04
CA GLN A 50 -38.76 17.51 -40.15
C GLN A 50 -38.95 16.02 -40.55
N SER A 51 -39.23 15.22 -39.52
CA SER A 51 -39.81 13.85 -39.47
C SER A 51 -41.09 13.64 -40.31
N PRO A 52 -41.76 12.45 -40.34
CA PRO A 52 -41.45 11.09 -39.83
C PRO A 52 -41.69 9.97 -40.89
N GLY A 53 -41.40 8.71 -40.56
CA GLY A 53 -41.95 7.56 -41.31
C GLY A 53 -41.04 6.34 -41.29
N GLY A 54 -41.48 5.28 -40.61
CA GLY A 54 -40.73 4.02 -40.49
C GLY A 54 -40.75 3.16 -41.75
N TYR A 55 -39.74 2.30 -41.87
CA TYR A 55 -39.84 0.96 -42.42
C TYR A 55 -38.60 0.13 -42.07
N ASP A 56 -38.87 -1.16 -42.09
CA ASP A 56 -38.10 -2.36 -41.79
C ASP A 56 -36.72 -2.44 -42.49
N LEU A 57 -35.70 -2.95 -41.78
CA LEU A 57 -34.41 -3.33 -42.36
C LEU A 57 -33.96 -4.69 -41.82
N THR A 58 -34.38 -5.72 -42.55
CA THR A 58 -33.70 -7.02 -42.62
C THR A 58 -32.37 -6.83 -43.35
N PHE A 59 -31.24 -7.15 -42.69
CA PHE A 59 -29.92 -7.17 -43.32
C PHE A 59 -29.30 -8.57 -43.20
N ALA A 60 -29.41 -9.35 -44.27
CA ALA A 60 -28.66 -10.58 -44.46
C ALA A 60 -27.22 -10.25 -44.88
N ARG A 61 -26.22 -10.77 -44.16
CA ARG A 61 -24.82 -10.82 -44.63
C ARG A 61 -24.41 -12.26 -44.93
N SER A 62 -24.09 -12.47 -46.20
CA SER A 62 -23.39 -13.63 -46.74
C SER A 62 -21.98 -13.74 -46.14
N PHE A 63 -21.59 -14.94 -45.70
CA PHE A 63 -20.23 -15.29 -45.32
C PHE A 63 -19.75 -16.44 -46.22
N GLU A 64 -18.78 -16.14 -47.08
CA GLU A 64 -18.12 -17.10 -47.96
C GLU A 64 -17.26 -18.08 -47.15
N ARG A 65 -17.36 -19.38 -47.47
CA ARG A 65 -16.57 -20.46 -46.84
C ARG A 65 -15.25 -20.65 -47.57
N THR A 66 -14.14 -20.43 -46.89
CA THR A 66 -12.81 -20.89 -47.31
C THR A 66 -12.60 -22.33 -46.80
N THR A 67 -12.51 -23.30 -47.70
CA THR A 67 -12.22 -24.71 -47.39
C THR A 67 -10.72 -24.90 -47.13
N CYS A 68 -10.35 -25.30 -45.91
CA CYS A 68 -9.02 -25.83 -45.60
C CYS A 68 -9.02 -27.37 -45.76
N ILE A 69 -8.14 -27.90 -46.61
CA ILE A 69 -7.91 -29.34 -46.78
C ILE A 69 -6.93 -29.79 -45.68
N VAL A 70 -7.42 -30.60 -44.73
CA VAL A 70 -6.57 -31.30 -43.75
C VAL A 70 -6.28 -32.70 -44.28
N ARG A 71 -5.02 -33.02 -44.58
CA ARG A 71 -4.58 -34.39 -44.91
C ARG A 71 -4.50 -35.22 -43.63
N SER A 72 -5.18 -36.36 -43.62
CA SER A 72 -5.21 -37.31 -42.51
C SER A 72 -3.88 -38.06 -42.40
N PHE A 73 -3.22 -37.99 -41.24
CA PHE A 73 -2.12 -38.86 -40.86
C PHE A 73 -2.72 -40.06 -40.12
N GLU A 74 -2.70 -41.25 -40.73
CA GLU A 74 -3.10 -42.48 -40.06
C GLU A 74 -2.02 -42.94 -39.08
N GLY A 75 -2.19 -42.57 -37.82
CA GLY A 75 -1.46 -43.17 -36.70
C GLY A 75 -2.03 -44.55 -36.37
N ARG A 76 -1.18 -45.57 -36.38
CA ARG A 76 -1.50 -46.93 -35.90
C ARG A 76 -1.94 -46.90 -34.44
N ASN A 77 -3.23 -47.15 -34.18
CA ASN A 77 -3.79 -47.33 -32.84
C ASN A 77 -3.38 -48.71 -32.30
N MET A 78 -2.45 -48.76 -31.34
CA MET A 78 -2.34 -49.91 -30.45
C MET A 78 -3.57 -49.91 -29.54
N GLY A 79 -4.46 -50.87 -29.76
CA GLY A 79 -5.72 -51.02 -29.03
C GLY A 79 -5.50 -51.37 -27.57
N ILE A 80 -5.41 -50.37 -26.70
CA ILE A 80 -5.67 -50.54 -25.27
C ILE A 80 -7.18 -50.77 -25.14
N SER A 81 -7.57 -51.95 -24.65
CA SER A 81 -8.96 -52.26 -24.29
C SER A 81 -9.48 -51.18 -23.34
N ARG A 82 -10.33 -50.27 -23.84
CA ARG A 82 -10.97 -49.24 -23.04
C ARG A 82 -12.13 -49.90 -22.29
N ARG A 83 -11.93 -50.19 -21.00
CA ARG A 83 -13.04 -50.49 -20.09
C ARG A 83 -13.97 -49.26 -20.08
N GLY A 84 -15.25 -49.47 -20.39
CA GLY A 84 -16.26 -48.41 -20.35
C GLY A 84 -16.42 -47.91 -18.92
N PHE A 85 -16.39 -46.59 -18.74
CA PHE A 85 -16.64 -45.95 -17.45
C PHE A 85 -18.15 -45.78 -17.27
N THR A 86 -18.69 -46.22 -16.14
CA THR A 86 -20.12 -46.07 -15.86
C THR A 86 -20.42 -44.64 -15.42
N LEU A 87 -21.62 -44.15 -15.75
CA LEU A 87 -22.07 -42.81 -15.35
C LEU A 87 -22.04 -42.65 -13.81
N VAL A 88 -22.32 -43.72 -13.07
CA VAL A 88 -22.29 -43.73 -11.61
C VAL A 88 -20.88 -43.54 -11.06
N GLU A 89 -19.87 -44.21 -11.62
CA GLU A 89 -18.47 -44.03 -11.21
C GLU A 89 -17.99 -42.59 -11.42
N LEU A 90 -18.42 -41.95 -12.52
CA LEU A 90 -18.11 -40.54 -12.75
C LEU A 90 -18.77 -39.63 -11.73
N LEU A 91 -20.06 -39.85 -11.44
CA LEU A 91 -20.82 -39.06 -10.48
C LEU A 91 -20.24 -39.15 -9.06
N VAL A 92 -19.80 -40.33 -8.62
CA VAL A 92 -19.19 -40.50 -7.29
C VAL A 92 -17.87 -39.75 -7.20
N VAL A 93 -17.03 -39.83 -8.23
CA VAL A 93 -15.72 -39.14 -8.23
C VAL A 93 -15.89 -37.63 -8.20
N ILE A 94 -16.78 -37.06 -9.02
CA ILE A 94 -17.03 -35.61 -8.97
C ILE A 94 -17.67 -35.18 -7.65
N ALA A 95 -18.50 -36.03 -7.03
CA ALA A 95 -19.09 -35.75 -5.72
C ALA A 95 -18.01 -35.69 -4.63
N ILE A 96 -17.07 -36.65 -4.60
CA ILE A 96 -15.96 -36.65 -3.65
C ILE A 96 -15.06 -35.44 -3.86
N ILE A 97 -14.66 -35.13 -5.11
CA ILE A 97 -13.85 -33.94 -5.41
C ILE A 97 -14.60 -32.67 -5.00
N GLY A 98 -15.90 -32.59 -5.28
CA GLY A 98 -16.75 -31.47 -4.88
C GLY A 98 -16.77 -31.24 -3.37
N VAL A 99 -16.93 -32.30 -2.58
CA VAL A 99 -16.89 -32.23 -1.11
C VAL A 99 -15.51 -31.82 -0.61
N LEU A 100 -14.42 -32.40 -1.15
CA LEU A 100 -13.06 -32.04 -0.77
C LEU A 100 -12.75 -30.56 -1.07
N VAL A 101 -13.11 -30.08 -2.26
CA VAL A 101 -12.90 -28.67 -2.65
C VAL A 101 -13.76 -27.73 -1.79
N ALA A 102 -15.01 -28.10 -1.50
CA ALA A 102 -15.89 -27.31 -0.64
C ALA A 102 -15.34 -27.14 0.78
N LEU A 103 -14.68 -28.17 1.33
CA LEU A 103 -14.04 -28.10 2.65
C LEU A 103 -12.68 -27.39 2.61
N LEU A 104 -11.93 -27.51 1.52
CA LEU A 104 -10.60 -26.92 1.39
C LEU A 104 -10.62 -25.43 1.03
N LEU A 105 -11.59 -24.96 0.23
CA LEU A 105 -11.60 -23.59 -0.27
C LEU A 105 -11.67 -22.54 0.86
N PRO A 106 -12.56 -22.65 1.87
CA PRO A 106 -12.59 -21.71 2.99
C PRO A 106 -11.28 -21.72 3.78
N ALA A 107 -10.72 -22.91 4.02
CA ALA A 107 -9.47 -23.08 4.76
C ALA A 107 -8.27 -22.43 4.04
N VAL A 108 -8.18 -22.58 2.71
CA VAL A 108 -7.10 -21.97 1.91
C VAL A 108 -7.19 -20.44 1.97
N GLN A 109 -8.38 -19.84 1.96
CA GLN A 109 -8.50 -18.38 2.05
C GLN A 109 -8.12 -17.85 3.44
N MET A 110 -8.54 -18.54 4.51
CA MET A 110 -8.13 -18.21 5.87
C MET A 110 -6.61 -18.30 6.05
N ALA A 111 -5.99 -19.37 5.52
CA ALA A 111 -4.54 -19.54 5.57
C ALA A 111 -3.80 -18.43 4.80
N ARG A 112 -4.28 -18.06 3.62
CA ARG A 112 -3.71 -16.94 2.83
C ARG A 112 -3.77 -15.63 3.58
N GLU A 113 -4.89 -15.33 4.23
CA GLU A 113 -5.02 -14.10 5.01
C GLU A 113 -4.15 -14.10 6.25
N ALA A 114 -4.04 -15.23 6.96
CA ALA A 114 -3.12 -15.37 8.08
C ALA A 114 -1.65 -15.14 7.66
N ALA A 115 -1.25 -15.63 6.49
CA ALA A 115 0.07 -15.38 5.93
C ALA A 115 0.29 -13.89 5.59
N ARG A 116 -0.68 -13.24 4.93
CA ARG A 116 -0.62 -11.79 4.66
C ARG A 116 -0.52 -10.96 5.94
N ARG A 117 -1.31 -11.30 6.98
CA ARG A 117 -1.23 -10.67 8.29
C ARG A 117 0.14 -10.84 8.94
N THR A 118 0.72 -12.03 8.85
CA THR A 118 2.07 -12.30 9.37
C THR A 118 3.11 -11.45 8.65
N GLN A 119 2.95 -11.27 7.34
CA GLN A 119 3.81 -10.37 6.57
C GLN A 119 3.64 -8.90 7.01
N CYS A 120 2.41 -8.42 7.22
CA CYS A 120 2.20 -7.04 7.69
C CYS A 120 2.76 -6.82 9.11
N ALA A 121 2.65 -7.82 10.01
CA ALA A 121 3.29 -7.78 11.32
C ALA A 121 4.83 -7.77 11.23
N ASN A 122 5.42 -8.54 10.32
CA ASN A 122 6.87 -8.55 10.09
C ASN A 122 7.39 -7.24 9.49
N ASN A 123 6.61 -6.58 8.61
CA ASN A 123 6.93 -5.25 8.12
C ASN A 123 6.99 -4.26 9.29
N LEU A 124 5.97 -4.23 10.16
CA LEU A 124 5.97 -3.37 11.35
C LEU A 124 7.14 -3.66 12.30
N ARG A 125 7.52 -4.93 12.50
CA ARG A 125 8.70 -5.27 13.30
C ARG A 125 9.98 -4.69 12.71
N GLN A 126 10.17 -4.79 11.40
CA GLN A 126 11.34 -4.21 10.74
C GLN A 126 11.34 -2.67 10.83
N LEU A 127 10.16 -2.04 10.75
CA LEU A 127 10.02 -0.61 11.00
C LEU A 127 10.35 -0.26 12.45
N GLY A 128 9.94 -1.07 13.43
CA GLY A 128 10.30 -0.89 14.83
C GLY A 128 11.80 -0.94 15.08
N ILE A 129 12.48 -1.93 14.50
CA ILE A 129 13.96 -2.02 14.56
C ILE A 129 14.59 -0.76 13.95
N ALA A 130 14.10 -0.31 12.80
CA ALA A 130 14.60 0.90 12.15
C ALA A 130 14.38 2.18 12.99
N LEU A 131 13.25 2.28 13.68
CA LEU A 131 12.94 3.39 14.59
C LEU A 131 13.88 3.38 15.81
N HIS A 132 14.18 2.20 16.36
CA HIS A 132 15.16 2.05 17.46
C HIS A 132 16.57 2.41 17.00
N LEU A 133 17.00 1.97 15.81
CA LEU A 133 18.31 2.36 15.27
C LEU A 133 18.41 3.86 14.99
N PHE A 134 17.31 4.49 14.56
CA PHE A 134 17.25 5.95 14.46
C PHE A 134 17.40 6.60 15.83
N HIS A 135 16.70 6.09 16.85
CA HIS A 135 16.84 6.57 18.22
C HIS A 135 18.27 6.40 18.73
N ASP A 136 18.91 5.25 18.55
CA ASP A 136 20.28 4.99 19.00
C ASP A 136 21.31 5.94 18.37
N THR A 137 21.03 6.47 17.19
CA THR A 137 21.91 7.42 16.48
C THR A 137 21.60 8.88 16.76
N ASN A 138 20.39 9.22 17.22
CA ASN A 138 19.93 10.61 17.38
C ASN A 138 19.45 10.94 18.81
N ASP A 139 19.48 9.99 19.74
CA ASP A 139 18.98 10.05 21.12
C ASP A 139 17.49 10.39 21.27
N LEU A 140 16.72 10.31 20.18
CA LEU A 140 15.27 10.52 20.17
C LEU A 140 14.59 9.77 19.04
N PHE A 141 13.30 9.46 19.22
CA PHE A 141 12.47 8.89 18.16
C PHE A 141 12.22 9.93 17.06
N PRO A 142 12.14 9.51 15.78
CA PRO A 142 11.84 10.46 14.71
C PRO A 142 10.43 11.03 14.90
N ALA A 143 10.27 12.34 14.68
CA ALA A 143 8.95 12.95 14.62
C ALA A 143 8.15 12.36 13.46
N SER A 144 6.84 12.20 13.65
CA SER A 144 5.95 11.67 12.60
C SER A 144 5.98 12.53 11.34
N GLY A 145 6.09 13.84 11.52
CA GLY A 145 6.44 14.79 10.49
C GLY A 145 7.13 16.00 11.12
N TRP A 146 8.22 16.43 10.50
CA TRP A 146 8.86 17.70 10.82
C TRP A 146 8.26 18.83 10.00
N THR A 147 8.14 19.99 10.60
CA THR A 147 7.79 21.27 9.95
C THR A 147 8.72 22.41 10.42
N GLN A 148 9.74 22.04 11.19
CA GLN A 148 10.75 22.92 11.76
C GLN A 148 12.07 22.15 11.86
N VAL A 149 13.14 22.86 12.19
CA VAL A 149 14.49 22.28 12.29
C VAL A 149 14.51 21.18 13.36
N GLY A 150 15.09 20.03 13.01
CA GLY A 150 15.22 18.88 13.91
C GLY A 150 16.20 17.83 13.37
N PRO A 151 16.43 16.72 14.09
CA PRO A 151 17.32 15.64 13.64
C PRO A 151 16.91 15.07 12.28
N GLY A 152 17.84 15.10 11.35
CA GLY A 152 17.62 14.71 9.96
C GLY A 152 16.77 15.68 9.13
N ASN A 153 16.33 16.83 9.69
CA ASN A 153 15.65 17.91 8.97
C ASN A 153 16.31 19.28 9.25
N PRO A 154 17.53 19.53 8.76
CA PRO A 154 18.26 20.75 9.06
C PRO A 154 17.61 22.02 8.47
N ALA A 155 16.84 21.90 7.38
CA ALA A 155 16.22 23.03 6.70
C ALA A 155 14.82 23.37 7.23
N GLY A 156 14.31 22.61 8.21
CA GLY A 156 12.99 22.82 8.79
C GLY A 156 11.83 22.68 7.81
N LYS A 157 11.97 21.78 6.83
CA LYS A 157 10.95 21.52 5.80
C LYS A 157 9.96 20.46 6.24
N PHE A 158 8.89 20.32 5.45
CA PHE A 158 7.89 19.28 5.63
C PHE A 158 8.45 17.91 5.21
N VAL A 159 8.91 17.14 6.21
CA VAL A 159 9.59 15.85 6.03
C VAL A 159 8.95 14.81 6.94
N GLY A 160 8.52 13.68 6.38
CA GLY A 160 7.95 12.58 7.15
C GLY A 160 9.02 11.72 7.85
N TRP A 161 8.59 10.90 8.81
CA TRP A 161 9.48 9.96 9.49
C TRP A 161 10.09 8.89 8.57
N ARG A 162 9.37 8.50 7.50
CA ARG A 162 9.78 7.41 6.59
C ARG A 162 11.07 7.72 5.82
N PRO A 163 11.24 8.89 5.16
CA PRO A 163 12.52 9.30 4.59
C PRO A 163 13.71 9.24 5.57
N LEU A 164 13.47 9.52 6.85
CA LEU A 164 14.52 9.55 7.87
C LEU A 164 15.02 8.14 8.22
N ILE A 165 14.14 7.15 8.18
CA ILE A 165 14.48 5.78 8.55
C ILE A 165 15.02 4.92 7.40
N LEU A 166 15.06 5.45 6.16
CA LEU A 166 15.52 4.71 4.98
C LEU A 166 16.90 4.04 5.14
N PRO A 167 17.93 4.69 5.74
CA PRO A 167 19.21 4.04 6.01
C PRO A 167 19.10 2.76 6.84
N PHE A 168 18.16 2.74 7.80
CA PHE A 168 18.01 1.65 8.77
C PHE A 168 17.12 0.50 8.25
N ILE A 169 16.61 0.62 7.03
CA ILE A 169 15.86 -0.43 6.32
C ILE A 169 16.53 -0.82 5.00
N GLU A 170 17.85 -0.64 4.90
CA GLU A 170 18.65 -1.00 3.71
C GLU A 170 18.19 -0.28 2.43
N GLN A 171 17.71 0.97 2.55
CA GLN A 171 17.29 1.83 1.43
C GLN A 171 18.18 3.07 1.29
N GLN A 172 19.49 2.93 1.53
CA GLN A 172 20.46 4.03 1.45
C GLN A 172 20.47 4.69 0.05
N ASN A 173 20.37 3.89 -1.01
CA ASN A 173 20.29 4.36 -2.39
C ASN A 173 19.08 5.31 -2.64
N VAL A 174 17.94 5.07 -1.97
CA VAL A 174 16.77 5.96 -2.07
C VAL A 174 16.96 7.19 -1.19
N ARG A 175 17.56 7.02 -0.01
CA ARG A 175 17.89 8.10 0.92
C ARG A 175 18.80 9.15 0.31
N ASP A 176 19.78 8.75 -0.49
CA ASP A 176 20.75 9.65 -1.11
C ASP A 176 20.13 10.53 -2.21
N LEU A 177 18.99 10.10 -2.77
CA LEU A 177 18.25 10.86 -3.78
C LEU A 177 17.30 11.89 -3.16
N TYR A 178 16.93 11.71 -1.89
CA TYR A 178 15.97 12.57 -1.19
C TYR A 178 16.66 13.84 -0.66
N ASP A 179 16.13 15.01 -1.03
CA ASP A 179 16.67 16.31 -0.62
C ASP A 179 15.88 16.89 0.56
N PHE A 180 16.52 16.88 1.73
CA PHE A 180 15.97 17.42 2.99
C PHE A 180 15.94 18.95 3.05
N SER A 181 16.46 19.64 2.02
CA SER A 181 16.39 21.10 1.89
C SER A 181 15.06 21.58 1.33
N ASN A 182 14.26 20.67 0.78
CA ASN A 182 12.97 20.92 0.15
C ASN A 182 11.83 20.22 0.90
N ASN A 183 10.60 20.71 0.74
CA ASN A 183 9.43 19.97 1.21
C ASN A 183 9.28 18.65 0.43
N TRP A 184 8.57 17.66 0.98
CA TRP A 184 8.39 16.38 0.29
C TRP A 184 7.71 16.51 -1.09
N TRP A 185 6.92 17.57 -1.29
CA TRP A 185 6.22 17.86 -2.54
C TRP A 185 7.00 18.77 -3.51
N GLU A 186 8.25 19.13 -3.20
CA GLU A 186 9.06 20.08 -3.97
C GLU A 186 10.32 19.44 -4.56
N GLY A 187 10.88 20.08 -5.58
CA GLY A 187 12.15 19.67 -6.18
C GLY A 187 12.11 18.24 -6.73
N THR A 188 13.11 17.44 -6.36
CA THR A 188 13.24 16.04 -6.78
C THR A 188 12.46 15.07 -5.90
N ASN A 189 11.98 15.49 -4.73
CA ASN A 189 11.37 14.60 -3.73
C ASN A 189 10.12 13.85 -4.25
N PRO A 190 9.21 14.45 -5.04
CA PRO A 190 8.10 13.70 -5.63
C PRO A 190 8.54 12.56 -6.56
N ALA A 191 9.66 12.72 -7.27
CA ALA A 191 10.21 11.66 -8.12
C ALA A 191 10.84 10.53 -7.28
N VAL A 192 11.45 10.86 -6.15
CA VAL A 192 11.95 9.87 -5.17
C VAL A 192 10.78 9.12 -4.53
N ALA A 193 9.70 9.82 -4.19
CA ALA A 193 8.48 9.24 -3.63
C ALA A 193 7.78 8.25 -4.58
N ALA A 194 8.07 8.28 -5.89
CA ALA A 194 7.60 7.30 -6.86
C ALA A 194 8.30 5.93 -6.74
N ILE A 195 9.45 5.85 -6.08
CA ILE A 195 10.19 4.59 -5.89
C ILE A 195 9.40 3.72 -4.91
N PRO A 196 8.95 2.50 -5.31
CA PRO A 196 8.19 1.62 -4.44
C PRO A 196 9.10 0.93 -3.42
N ILE A 197 8.78 1.07 -2.14
CA ILE A 197 9.49 0.40 -1.05
C ILE A 197 8.55 -0.67 -0.45
N PRO A 198 8.81 -1.97 -0.64
CA PRO A 198 7.88 -3.04 -0.25
C PRO A 198 7.53 -3.08 1.25
N ILE A 199 8.46 -2.71 2.13
CA ILE A 199 8.24 -2.72 3.58
C ILE A 199 7.11 -1.78 4.02
N PHE A 200 6.83 -0.71 3.26
CA PHE A 200 5.76 0.23 3.57
C PHE A 200 4.38 -0.24 3.09
N ARG A 201 4.29 -1.42 2.47
CA ARG A 201 3.08 -1.92 1.84
C ARG A 201 2.56 -3.18 2.52
N CYS A 202 1.30 -3.16 2.93
CA CYS A 202 0.61 -4.35 3.42
C CYS A 202 0.02 -5.12 2.22
N PRO A 203 0.29 -6.44 2.07
CA PRO A 203 -0.30 -7.28 1.02
C PRO A 203 -1.83 -7.44 1.07
N SER A 204 -2.47 -7.19 2.22
CA SER A 204 -3.94 -7.22 2.33
C SER A 204 -4.61 -5.91 1.89
N ALA A 205 -3.83 -4.85 1.68
CA ALA A 205 -4.37 -3.55 1.33
C ALA A 205 -4.99 -3.54 -0.07
N LEU A 206 -6.11 -2.84 -0.21
CA LEU A 206 -6.70 -2.58 -1.52
C LEU A 206 -5.90 -1.47 -2.21
N ARG A 207 -5.68 -1.64 -3.51
CA ARG A 207 -4.97 -0.66 -4.34
C ARG A 207 -5.91 -0.07 -5.35
N GLY A 208 -5.87 1.25 -5.46
CA GLY A 208 -6.50 1.98 -6.55
C GLY A 208 -5.63 1.97 -7.80
N GLY A 209 -5.98 2.87 -8.71
CA GLY A 209 -5.08 3.23 -9.81
C GLY A 209 -3.82 3.95 -9.31
N GLU A 210 -3.00 4.35 -10.27
CA GLU A 210 -1.80 5.15 -10.05
C GLU A 210 -2.14 6.48 -9.35
N VAL A 211 -1.37 6.82 -8.32
CA VAL A 211 -1.54 8.08 -7.57
C VAL A 211 -0.77 9.18 -8.30
N THR A 212 -1.46 9.95 -9.13
CA THR A 212 -0.87 11.00 -9.96
C THR A 212 -1.20 12.41 -9.51
N THR A 213 -2.08 12.57 -8.52
CA THR A 213 -2.47 13.89 -8.00
C THR A 213 -2.51 13.89 -6.49
N ALA A 214 -2.35 15.07 -5.91
CA ALA A 214 -2.56 15.33 -4.50
C ALA A 214 -3.43 16.59 -4.34
N ILE A 215 -4.43 16.51 -3.48
CA ILE A 215 -5.32 17.64 -3.18
C ILE A 215 -4.61 18.59 -2.22
N ALA A 216 -4.93 19.88 -2.30
CA ALA A 216 -4.33 20.90 -1.43
C ALA A 216 -4.57 20.58 0.04
N LYS A 217 -3.50 20.73 0.84
CA LYS A 217 -3.52 20.70 2.29
C LYS A 217 -2.51 21.70 2.79
N SER A 218 -2.96 22.81 3.37
CA SER A 218 -2.05 23.92 3.69
C SER A 218 -0.88 23.45 4.59
N PRO A 219 0.39 23.73 4.21
CA PRO A 219 0.81 24.66 3.16
C PRO A 219 1.07 24.03 1.78
N ARG A 220 0.90 22.72 1.60
CA ARG A 220 1.06 22.05 0.30
C ARG A 220 -0.08 22.43 -0.67
N PRO A 221 0.23 22.95 -1.86
CA PRO A 221 -0.78 23.22 -2.88
C PRO A 221 -1.33 21.92 -3.50
N ALA A 222 -2.47 22.02 -4.20
CA ALA A 222 -2.91 20.95 -5.07
C ALA A 222 -1.89 20.77 -6.21
N MET A 223 -1.57 19.54 -6.56
CA MET A 223 -0.52 19.25 -7.53
C MET A 223 -0.76 17.95 -8.30
N THR A 224 -0.10 17.85 -9.45
CA THR A 224 -0.02 16.65 -10.27
C THR A 224 1.43 16.18 -10.30
N PHE A 225 1.65 14.90 -10.03
CA PHE A 225 2.97 14.28 -10.07
C PHE A 225 3.31 13.88 -11.50
N ALA A 226 4.57 14.10 -11.89
CA ALA A 226 5.08 13.65 -13.18
C ALA A 226 5.14 12.11 -13.29
N ASN A 227 5.43 11.45 -12.17
CA ASN A 227 5.43 10.00 -12.02
C ASN A 227 4.46 9.61 -10.89
N PRO A 228 3.74 8.48 -11.01
CA PRO A 228 2.90 7.98 -9.93
C PRO A 228 3.68 7.76 -8.64
N VAL A 229 3.21 8.33 -7.53
CA VAL A 229 3.87 8.18 -6.23
C VAL A 229 3.52 6.83 -5.58
N ALA A 230 4.45 6.29 -4.78
CA ALA A 230 4.27 5.00 -4.13
C ALA A 230 3.50 5.14 -2.80
N PRO A 231 2.39 4.41 -2.60
CA PRO A 231 1.60 4.48 -1.37
C PRO A 231 2.30 3.82 -0.17
N THR A 232 1.75 4.07 1.01
CA THR A 232 2.12 3.45 2.28
C THR A 232 0.87 2.99 3.04
N ASP A 233 1.00 1.94 3.84
CA ASP A 233 -0.08 1.37 4.67
C ASP A 233 0.24 1.37 6.16
N TYR A 234 1.32 2.03 6.57
CA TYR A 234 1.73 2.12 7.96
C TYR A 234 1.97 3.57 8.30
N GLU A 235 1.37 4.05 9.37
CA GLU A 235 1.44 5.45 9.74
C GLU A 235 1.63 5.63 11.25
N ALA A 236 2.32 6.71 11.62
CA ALA A 236 2.51 7.09 13.01
C ALA A 236 1.18 7.57 13.62
N LEU A 237 0.85 7.01 14.78
CA LEU A 237 -0.23 7.50 15.63
C LEU A 237 0.33 8.64 16.47
N MET A 238 -0.16 9.85 16.27
CA MET A 238 0.37 11.06 16.94
C MET A 238 -0.09 11.19 18.39
N GLY A 239 -1.19 10.53 18.76
CA GLY A 239 -1.85 10.74 20.03
C GLY A 239 -3.36 10.63 19.92
N VAL A 240 -4.04 11.33 20.81
CA VAL A 240 -5.49 11.47 20.85
C VAL A 240 -5.89 12.91 20.54
N GLN A 241 -7.08 13.10 19.96
CA GLN A 241 -7.68 14.41 19.80
C GLN A 241 -8.57 14.71 21.02
N PRO A 242 -8.17 15.61 21.95
CA PRO A 242 -8.86 15.77 23.22
C PRO A 242 -10.33 16.17 23.07
N SER A 243 -10.64 17.05 22.11
CA SER A 243 -12.02 17.48 21.82
C SER A 243 -12.94 16.33 21.40
N SER A 244 -12.36 15.29 20.79
CA SER A 244 -13.06 14.14 20.25
C SER A 244 -13.18 13.02 21.29
N ILE A 245 -12.08 12.75 22.01
CA ILE A 245 -11.96 11.61 22.92
C ILE A 245 -12.44 11.91 24.34
N ASN A 246 -12.12 13.07 24.90
CA ASN A 246 -12.51 13.40 26.29
C ASN A 246 -14.01 13.23 26.58
N PRO A 247 -14.94 13.57 25.65
CA PRO A 247 -16.37 13.34 25.87
C PRO A 247 -16.75 11.86 26.09
N HIS A 248 -15.91 10.91 25.70
CA HIS A 248 -16.13 9.48 25.94
C HIS A 248 -15.65 9.00 27.30
N LEU A 249 -14.88 9.81 28.03
CA LEU A 249 -14.15 9.41 29.21
C LEU A 249 -14.61 10.17 30.46
N ALA A 250 -14.47 9.54 31.61
CA ALA A 250 -14.64 10.24 32.88
C ALA A 250 -13.54 11.30 33.04
N ASN A 251 -13.92 12.48 33.54
CA ASN A 251 -13.01 13.56 33.94
C ASN A 251 -12.17 14.22 32.82
N SER A 252 -12.34 13.85 31.54
CA SER A 252 -11.66 14.49 30.41
C SER A 252 -10.13 14.58 30.59
N PRO A 253 -9.42 13.45 30.66
CA PRO A 253 -8.04 13.39 31.13
C PRO A 253 -7.02 14.02 30.17
N TYR A 254 -7.36 14.17 28.88
CA TYR A 254 -6.39 14.61 27.88
C TYR A 254 -6.38 16.13 27.69
N ASP A 255 -5.18 16.69 27.64
CA ASP A 255 -4.90 18.10 27.40
C ASP A 255 -3.77 18.30 26.39
N ALA A 256 -3.31 19.54 26.21
CA ALA A 256 -2.22 19.84 25.27
C ALA A 256 -0.85 19.28 25.72
N GLY A 257 -0.69 18.93 26.99
CA GLY A 257 0.53 18.41 27.58
C GLY A 257 0.66 16.89 27.48
N ASN A 258 -0.43 16.13 27.62
CA ASN A 258 -0.37 14.67 27.76
C ASN A 258 -0.97 13.86 26.59
N ARG A 259 -1.69 14.50 25.66
CA ARG A 259 -2.41 13.82 24.56
C ARG A 259 -1.55 13.09 23.51
N PHE A 260 -0.23 13.15 23.61
CA PHE A 260 0.66 12.75 22.52
C PHE A 260 1.20 11.33 22.72
N SER A 261 1.34 10.61 21.61
CA SER A 261 2.12 9.39 21.54
C SER A 261 3.62 9.68 21.44
N VAL A 262 4.44 8.66 21.19
CA VAL A 262 5.89 8.77 20.98
C VAL A 262 6.22 9.65 19.76
N MET A 263 5.53 9.40 18.63
CA MET A 263 5.81 10.05 17.34
C MET A 263 4.70 11.05 17.00
N TYR A 264 4.79 12.26 17.52
CA TYR A 264 3.94 13.38 17.11
C TYR A 264 4.70 14.39 16.24
N ARG A 265 3.98 15.38 15.72
CA ARG A 265 4.56 16.41 14.84
C ARG A 265 5.63 17.20 15.60
N ASN A 266 6.83 17.29 15.03
CA ASN A 266 8.01 17.88 15.67
C ASN A 266 8.33 17.30 17.06
N SER A 267 8.02 16.02 17.31
CA SER A 267 8.34 15.40 18.59
C SER A 267 9.84 15.28 18.83
N THR A 268 10.21 15.30 20.11
CA THR A 268 11.58 15.09 20.61
C THR A 268 11.57 14.00 21.69
N THR A 269 10.67 13.03 21.54
CA THR A 269 10.43 12.00 22.55
C THR A 269 11.62 11.05 22.62
N THR A 270 12.15 10.88 23.83
CA THR A 270 13.18 9.88 24.17
C THR A 270 12.52 8.68 24.87
N PHE A 271 13.22 7.56 24.99
CA PHE A 271 12.72 6.42 25.79
C PHE A 271 12.30 6.82 27.21
N GLY A 272 13.07 7.69 27.87
CA GLY A 272 12.76 8.17 29.22
C GLY A 272 11.52 9.07 29.30
N GLY A 273 11.07 9.63 28.17
CA GLY A 273 9.85 10.43 28.07
C GLY A 273 8.56 9.61 27.97
N ILE A 274 8.65 8.28 27.92
CA ILE A 274 7.51 7.36 27.80
C ILE A 274 7.19 6.81 29.20
N THR A 275 6.49 7.60 30.01
CA THR A 275 6.20 7.27 31.41
C THR A 275 5.12 6.21 31.58
N ASP A 276 4.25 6.03 30.58
CA ASP A 276 3.15 5.04 30.62
C ASP A 276 3.63 3.61 30.30
N GLY A 277 4.91 3.48 29.96
CA GLY A 277 5.59 2.22 29.67
C GLY A 277 5.72 1.95 28.17
N THR A 278 6.92 1.57 27.74
CA THR A 278 7.23 1.34 26.32
C THR A 278 6.45 0.18 25.70
N SER A 279 6.05 -0.80 26.50
CA SER A 279 5.21 -1.92 26.08
C SER A 279 3.72 -1.58 26.00
N ASN A 280 3.30 -0.41 26.50
CA ASN A 280 1.90 0.01 26.52
C ASN A 280 1.62 1.18 25.58
N THR A 281 2.63 1.80 25.00
CA THR A 281 2.46 2.93 24.07
C THR A 281 2.68 2.52 22.62
N VAL A 282 1.70 2.79 21.77
CA VAL A 282 1.72 2.53 20.32
C VAL A 282 2.41 3.66 19.57
N MET A 283 3.36 3.35 18.69
CA MET A 283 4.02 4.32 17.81
C MET A 283 3.43 4.36 16.40
N VAL A 284 3.36 3.20 15.74
CA VAL A 284 2.99 3.07 14.33
C VAL A 284 1.89 2.04 14.20
N VAL A 285 0.91 2.33 13.36
CA VAL A 285 -0.27 1.49 13.17
C VAL A 285 -0.47 1.18 11.70
N GLU A 286 -1.17 0.09 11.42
CA GLU A 286 -1.72 -0.12 10.08
C GLU A 286 -2.74 0.98 9.74
N CYS A 287 -2.53 1.63 8.61
CA CYS A 287 -3.43 2.60 7.99
C CYS A 287 -3.53 2.29 6.49
N SER A 288 -4.15 1.16 6.21
CA SER A 288 -4.15 0.49 4.92
C SER A 288 -4.93 1.25 3.84
N SER A 289 -4.52 1.01 2.59
CA SER A 289 -5.22 1.38 1.36
C SER A 289 -5.24 2.89 1.06
N ARG A 290 -4.53 3.72 1.83
CA ARG A 290 -4.32 5.13 1.46
C ARG A 290 -3.55 5.24 0.13
N PRO A 291 -3.85 6.22 -0.72
CA PRO A 291 -4.75 7.36 -0.51
C PRO A 291 -6.23 7.09 -0.85
N LEU A 292 -6.66 5.86 -1.14
CA LEU A 292 -8.09 5.59 -1.28
C LEU A 292 -8.80 5.90 0.04
N VAL A 293 -10.02 6.43 -0.06
CA VAL A 293 -10.89 6.62 1.09
C VAL A 293 -11.71 5.35 1.29
N MET A 294 -11.56 4.75 2.47
CA MET A 294 -12.25 3.52 2.86
C MET A 294 -13.35 3.85 3.86
N ARG A 295 -14.52 3.24 3.69
CA ARG A 295 -15.64 3.28 4.63
C ARG A 295 -16.12 1.86 4.85
N HIS A 296 -16.00 1.36 6.08
CA HIS A 296 -16.36 -0.01 6.44
C HIS A 296 -15.78 -1.08 5.47
N ARG A 297 -14.49 -0.94 5.11
CA ARG A 297 -13.76 -1.79 4.14
C ARG A 297 -14.27 -1.77 2.69
N SER A 298 -15.17 -0.85 2.35
CA SER A 298 -15.55 -0.54 0.98
C SER A 298 -14.87 0.75 0.50
N ILE A 299 -14.55 0.83 -0.78
CA ILE A 299 -13.97 2.02 -1.39
C ILE A 299 -15.07 3.08 -1.55
N ALA A 300 -14.86 4.27 -0.98
CA ALA A 300 -15.74 5.43 -1.18
C ALA A 300 -15.21 6.28 -2.35
N SER A 301 -15.55 5.88 -3.58
CA SER A 301 -14.96 6.45 -4.81
C SER A 301 -15.30 7.93 -5.08
N ASN A 302 -16.31 8.48 -4.39
CA ASN A 302 -16.71 9.88 -4.48
C ASN A 302 -15.95 10.78 -3.49
N LEU A 303 -15.12 10.19 -2.63
CA LEU A 303 -14.32 10.91 -1.64
C LEU A 303 -12.85 10.87 -2.01
N SER A 304 -12.13 11.87 -1.53
CA SER A 304 -10.70 12.01 -1.73
C SER A 304 -10.02 12.30 -0.40
N ASN A 305 -8.79 11.81 -0.26
CA ASN A 305 -7.99 11.99 0.93
C ASN A 305 -6.90 13.03 0.65
N ASP A 306 -6.72 13.98 1.56
CA ASP A 306 -5.70 15.02 1.45
C ASP A 306 -4.38 14.64 2.15
N GLN A 307 -4.31 13.43 2.75
CA GLN A 307 -3.19 12.92 3.56
C GLN A 307 -2.81 11.49 3.22
N GLY A 308 -1.59 11.09 3.58
CA GLY A 308 -1.11 9.72 3.34
C GLY A 308 -1.04 9.41 1.85
N ILE A 309 -0.67 10.41 1.05
CA ILE A 309 -0.65 10.33 -0.41
C ILE A 309 0.40 9.33 -0.89
N CYS A 310 1.55 9.31 -0.22
CA CYS A 310 2.66 8.42 -0.50
C CYS A 310 3.49 8.16 0.76
N TRP A 311 4.48 7.28 0.68
CA TRP A 311 5.36 7.01 1.83
C TRP A 311 6.17 8.25 2.27
N ALA A 312 6.51 9.16 1.36
CA ALA A 312 7.26 10.38 1.68
C ALA A 312 6.40 11.48 2.34
N ASP A 313 5.08 11.32 2.33
CA ASP A 313 4.14 12.30 2.86
C ASP A 313 4.31 12.48 4.37
N SER A 314 4.55 13.72 4.80
CA SER A 314 4.68 14.13 6.20
C SER A 314 3.34 14.44 6.88
N GLU A 315 2.25 14.42 6.14
CA GLU A 315 0.93 14.87 6.57
C GLU A 315 -0.04 13.72 6.85
N GLY A 316 0.36 12.48 6.52
CA GLY A 316 -0.36 11.26 6.84
C GLY A 316 -0.61 10.97 8.33
N PRO A 317 0.32 11.27 9.26
CA PRO A 317 0.12 11.04 10.69
C PRO A 317 -1.14 11.70 11.25
N PHE A 318 -1.81 11.02 12.17
CA PHE A 318 -3.11 11.45 12.70
C PHE A 318 -3.20 11.23 14.22
N SER A 319 -4.14 11.94 14.84
CA SER A 319 -4.55 11.70 16.22
C SER A 319 -5.86 10.92 16.23
N LEU A 320 -6.04 10.02 17.19
CA LEU A 320 -7.25 9.24 17.37
C LEU A 320 -8.45 10.16 17.67
N ASP A 321 -9.51 10.05 16.87
CA ASP A 321 -10.74 10.83 16.98
C ASP A 321 -11.95 9.96 17.38
N GLY A 322 -11.92 8.68 17.02
CA GLY A 322 -13.07 7.79 17.05
C GLY A 322 -14.00 8.02 15.85
N ALA A 323 -14.55 6.93 15.31
CA ALA A 323 -15.40 6.97 14.13
C ALA A 323 -16.77 6.32 14.34
N ARG A 324 -17.74 6.71 13.51
CA ARG A 324 -19.05 6.07 13.41
C ARG A 324 -18.94 4.64 12.87
N ALA A 325 -19.94 3.80 13.17
CA ALA A 325 -20.00 2.41 12.70
C ALA A 325 -19.93 2.25 11.17
N ASP A 326 -20.46 3.22 10.43
CA ASP A 326 -20.46 3.28 8.96
C ASP A 326 -19.22 4.02 8.39
N GLY A 327 -18.42 4.64 9.25
CA GLY A 327 -17.28 5.48 8.88
C GLY A 327 -17.63 6.86 8.32
N SER A 328 -18.91 7.27 8.32
CA SER A 328 -19.36 8.52 7.67
C SER A 328 -18.85 9.79 8.36
N SER A 329 -18.45 9.70 9.63
CA SER A 329 -17.90 10.80 10.42
C SER A 329 -16.88 10.28 11.44
N GLU A 330 -15.96 11.16 11.86
CA GLU A 330 -15.10 11.00 13.04
C GLU A 330 -15.29 12.17 14.01
N GLY A 331 -14.76 12.03 15.22
CA GLY A 331 -14.67 13.11 16.20
C GLY A 331 -16.01 13.72 16.61
N CYS A 332 -17.10 13.01 16.33
CA CYS A 332 -18.46 13.45 16.59
C CYS A 332 -18.94 13.17 18.03
N GLY A 333 -18.01 12.72 18.88
CA GLY A 333 -18.26 12.36 20.27
C GLY A 333 -19.23 11.17 20.44
N PRO A 334 -19.62 10.85 21.69
CA PRO A 334 -20.51 9.74 21.98
C PRO A 334 -21.93 9.99 21.47
N ALA A 335 -22.43 11.24 21.53
CA ALA A 335 -23.76 11.59 21.02
C ALA A 335 -23.85 11.44 19.49
N GLY A 336 -22.75 11.67 18.77
CA GLY A 336 -22.66 11.39 17.35
C GLY A 336 -22.48 9.90 17.04
N GLY A 337 -22.16 9.05 18.01
CA GLY A 337 -21.89 7.63 17.80
C GLY A 337 -20.48 7.32 17.29
N CYS A 338 -19.52 8.23 17.50
CA CYS A 338 -18.12 8.03 17.15
C CYS A 338 -17.39 7.18 18.21
N THR A 339 -17.82 5.94 18.41
CA THR A 339 -17.36 5.06 19.50
C THR A 339 -16.36 3.99 19.07
N PHE A 340 -16.04 3.90 17.79
CA PHE A 340 -15.12 2.87 17.26
C PHE A 340 -13.72 3.44 17.05
N ALA A 341 -12.72 2.72 17.56
CA ALA A 341 -11.33 3.14 17.53
C ALA A 341 -10.54 2.72 16.28
N MET A 342 -11.10 1.86 15.43
CA MET A 342 -10.42 1.39 14.22
C MET A 342 -11.39 0.78 13.20
N ASN A 343 -10.88 0.54 11.98
CA ASN A 343 -11.53 -0.26 10.92
C ASN A 343 -12.89 0.26 10.42
N ARG A 344 -13.26 1.51 10.74
CA ARG A 344 -14.44 2.17 10.17
C ARG A 344 -14.09 3.08 9.00
N ARG A 345 -12.95 3.75 9.08
CA ARG A 345 -12.39 4.63 8.06
C ARG A 345 -10.85 4.63 8.14
N ASN A 346 -10.17 5.12 7.10
CA ASN A 346 -8.71 5.09 6.99
C ASN A 346 -8.06 6.48 6.79
N ASP A 347 -8.87 7.52 6.80
CA ASP A 347 -8.50 8.92 6.82
C ASP A 347 -8.61 9.38 8.28
N ASN A 348 -7.51 9.36 9.02
CA ASN A 348 -7.37 9.73 10.45
C ASN A 348 -7.74 8.68 11.50
N GLU A 349 -7.91 7.41 11.11
CA GLU A 349 -8.13 6.33 12.08
C GLU A 349 -7.26 5.11 11.75
N PRO A 350 -6.88 4.29 12.74
CA PRO A 350 -6.25 3.01 12.50
C PRO A 350 -7.14 2.13 11.61
N PHE A 351 -6.56 1.57 10.55
CA PHE A 351 -7.32 0.87 9.55
C PHE A 351 -6.53 -0.27 8.90
N SER A 352 -7.16 -1.43 8.84
CA SER A 352 -6.63 -2.61 8.20
C SER A 352 -7.72 -3.36 7.44
N MET A 353 -7.29 -3.98 6.34
CA MET A 353 -8.14 -4.90 5.57
C MET A 353 -8.24 -6.29 6.22
N HIS A 354 -7.46 -6.55 7.28
CA HIS A 354 -7.57 -7.77 8.07
C HIS A 354 -8.96 -7.86 8.74
N PRO A 355 -9.72 -8.95 8.58
CA PRO A 355 -11.11 -9.03 9.06
C PRO A 355 -11.31 -8.79 10.56
N ALA A 356 -10.35 -9.23 11.39
CA ALA A 356 -10.51 -9.28 12.84
C ALA A 356 -9.96 -8.06 13.61
N GLY A 357 -9.22 -7.15 12.97
CA GLY A 357 -8.42 -6.17 13.70
C GLY A 357 -7.35 -5.52 12.85
N ALA A 358 -6.30 -5.01 13.49
CA ALA A 358 -5.15 -4.40 12.84
C ALA A 358 -3.87 -4.67 13.65
N ASN A 359 -2.70 -4.59 13.00
CA ASN A 359 -1.42 -4.69 13.69
C ASN A 359 -0.96 -3.31 14.19
N PHE A 360 -0.40 -3.29 15.40
CA PHE A 360 0.10 -2.09 16.09
C PHE A 360 1.54 -2.35 16.54
N LEU A 361 2.43 -1.40 16.27
CA LEU A 361 3.80 -1.38 16.72
C LEU A 361 3.93 -0.53 17.98
N TYR A 362 4.49 -1.13 19.03
CA TYR A 362 4.70 -0.51 20.33
C TYR A 362 6.11 0.09 20.47
N ALA A 363 6.29 0.96 21.45
CA ALA A 363 7.53 1.71 21.64
C ALA A 363 8.74 0.85 22.01
N ASP A 364 8.52 -0.32 22.60
CA ASP A 364 9.55 -1.35 22.84
C ASP A 364 9.89 -2.19 21.59
N GLY A 365 9.24 -1.93 20.45
CA GLY A 365 9.47 -2.61 19.18
C GLY A 365 8.64 -3.87 18.96
N HIS A 366 7.84 -4.31 19.95
CA HIS A 366 6.96 -5.46 19.74
C HIS A 366 5.74 -5.07 18.88
N VAL A 367 5.15 -6.07 18.23
CA VAL A 367 3.94 -5.89 17.40
C VAL A 367 2.84 -6.77 17.94
N ALA A 368 1.68 -6.16 18.23
CA ALA A 368 0.49 -6.87 18.67
C ALA A 368 -0.66 -6.67 17.68
N PHE A 369 -1.50 -7.70 17.54
CA PHE A 369 -2.72 -7.62 16.75
C PHE A 369 -3.89 -7.26 17.67
N LEU A 370 -4.41 -6.04 17.53
CA LEU A 370 -5.54 -5.57 18.32
C LEU A 370 -6.85 -5.86 17.60
N GLN A 371 -7.82 -6.37 18.34
CA GLN A 371 -9.13 -6.72 17.79
C GLN A 371 -9.93 -5.45 17.46
N ALA A 372 -10.71 -5.50 16.38
CA ALA A 372 -11.53 -4.37 15.94
C ALA A 372 -12.60 -3.93 16.96
N GLY A 373 -12.91 -4.77 17.94
CA GLY A 373 -13.84 -4.49 19.04
C GLY A 373 -13.21 -3.83 20.27
N ILE A 374 -11.92 -3.46 20.23
CA ILE A 374 -11.29 -2.72 21.32
C ILE A 374 -12.06 -1.43 21.64
N SER A 375 -12.20 -1.13 22.93
CA SER A 375 -12.87 0.09 23.36
C SER A 375 -12.07 1.32 22.93
N LEU A 376 -12.77 2.43 22.65
CA LEU A 376 -12.13 3.71 22.32
C LEU A 376 -11.27 4.22 23.48
N GLU A 377 -11.69 3.98 24.72
CA GLU A 377 -10.95 4.32 25.93
C GLU A 377 -9.62 3.57 26.02
N THR A 378 -9.63 2.25 25.83
CA THR A 378 -8.40 1.44 25.85
C THR A 378 -7.47 1.84 24.71
N MET A 379 -7.99 2.09 23.50
CA MET A 379 -7.15 2.57 22.40
C MET A 379 -6.55 3.96 22.69
N ALA A 380 -7.32 4.86 23.30
CA ALA A 380 -6.84 6.18 23.66
C ALA A 380 -5.68 6.11 24.66
N ALA A 381 -5.78 5.24 25.66
CA ALA A 381 -4.70 5.00 26.63
C ALA A 381 -3.44 4.39 25.99
N LEU A 382 -3.60 3.54 24.97
CA LEU A 382 -2.47 3.02 24.18
C LEU A 382 -1.85 4.08 23.26
N ALA A 383 -2.59 5.14 22.94
CA ALA A 383 -2.17 6.20 22.04
C ALA A 383 -1.41 7.33 22.76
N THR A 384 -1.29 7.30 24.09
CA THR A 384 -0.57 8.28 24.89
C THR A 384 0.70 7.70 25.49
N ALA A 385 1.73 8.54 25.61
CA ALA A 385 3.03 8.15 26.18
C ALA A 385 3.21 8.58 27.65
N ARG A 386 2.37 9.50 28.13
CA ARG A 386 2.57 10.20 29.40
C ARG A 386 1.30 10.72 30.09
N ALA A 387 0.14 10.14 29.78
CA ALA A 387 -1.12 10.54 30.40
C ALA A 387 -1.45 9.74 31.67
N GLY A 388 -0.70 8.67 31.95
CA GLY A 388 -0.71 7.95 33.22
C GLY A 388 -1.90 7.00 33.39
N GLU A 389 -2.52 6.57 32.29
CA GLU A 389 -3.65 5.65 32.35
C GLU A 389 -3.22 4.24 32.80
N PRO A 390 -4.05 3.57 33.63
CA PRO A 390 -3.86 2.16 33.90
C PRO A 390 -4.24 1.35 32.65
N VAL A 391 -3.25 1.01 31.83
CA VAL A 391 -3.45 0.08 30.71
C VAL A 391 -3.32 -1.35 31.21
N THR A 392 -4.41 -2.12 31.14
CA THR A 392 -4.29 -3.59 31.18
C THR A 392 -4.10 -4.03 29.73
N ALA A 393 -2.89 -4.43 29.36
CA ALA A 393 -2.60 -4.92 28.00
C ALA A 393 -3.58 -6.06 27.64
N PRO A 394 -4.21 -6.03 26.44
CA PRO A 394 -5.21 -7.01 26.03
C PRO A 394 -4.64 -8.40 25.72
#